data_AF-A0A7S2ULJ7-F1
#
_entry.id   AF-A0A7S2ULJ7-F1
#
_cell.length_a   1.000
_cell.length_b   1.000
_cell.length_c   1.000
_cell.angle_alpha   90.00
_cell.angle_beta   90.00
_cell.angle_gamma   90.00
#
_symmetry.space_group_name_H-M   'P 1'
#
loop_
_entity.id
_entity.type
_entity.pdbx_description
1 polymer ?
#
loop_
_entity_poly.entity_id
_entity_poly.type
_entity_poly.pdbx_seq_one_letter_code
_entity_poly.pdbx_strand_id
1 'polypeptide(L)'
;HGSIKKDDANKGELLLRREPARQDATQTKKWIVLNNKEEQEWEGPFFKTLKSCVASNASHKKKCLQHAPEGVQRVGILSPPGGIADEFASWLQGHGVAANIPNMELIPTSHVPPYGYGKSHGWTKLIRLVIDPLSYSMLDTYYYYNQDSKSEITMGVNESITQVYRQIVRWHCRLSHVAAHTALLTINLSDVLKDPQSTIDQVREFLISTEDGAGTTAMDGASNVIKVPASSVNPMRNTLRTLLTRASKDFWVPNNKGEELTTSFGSSIMAALASEMKESKNLSAWPCRSFWKMDPQLQMGAIPKQVAQAMSPDCSSTFSQCFVKTDKCEEKGDPVCQ
;
A
#
# COMPACT_ATOMS: atom_id res chain seq x y z
N HIS A 1 -47.78 43.48 46.96
CA HIS A 1 -46.87 43.69 48.11
C HIS A 1 -46.87 42.43 48.97
N GLY A 2 -45.69 41.87 49.25
CA GLY A 2 -45.51 40.61 49.99
C GLY A 2 -44.18 39.99 49.56
N SER A 3 -43.06 40.52 50.05
CA SER A 3 -42.35 40.16 51.29
C SER A 3 -41.42 38.95 51.08
N ILE A 4 -40.14 39.30 51.06
CA ILE A 4 -38.96 38.46 50.88
C ILE A 4 -38.73 37.64 52.16
N LYS A 5 -38.45 36.34 52.00
CA LYS A 5 -37.64 35.57 52.95
C LYS A 5 -36.40 35.07 52.23
N LYS A 6 -35.24 35.38 52.81
CA LYS A 6 -33.94 34.78 52.52
C LYS A 6 -33.94 33.32 52.95
N ASP A 7 -33.19 32.48 52.24
CA ASP A 7 -32.35 31.46 52.87
C ASP A 7 -31.19 31.09 51.92
N ASP A 8 -29.99 31.10 52.49
CA ASP A 8 -28.70 30.75 51.89
C ASP A 8 -28.59 29.24 51.66
N ALA A 9 -28.05 28.83 50.51
CA ALA A 9 -27.50 27.49 50.35
C ALA A 9 -26.42 27.43 49.26
N ASN A 10 -25.17 27.53 49.70
CA ASN A 10 -24.03 26.73 49.25
C ASN A 10 -24.33 25.72 48.14
N LYS A 11 -23.82 25.95 46.93
CA LYS A 11 -23.46 24.86 46.00
C LYS A 11 -22.11 25.14 45.35
N GLY A 12 -21.17 24.30 45.75
CA GLY A 12 -19.79 24.31 45.32
C GLY A 12 -19.62 24.07 43.82
N GLU A 13 -18.58 24.71 43.34
CA GLU A 13 -17.98 24.59 42.02
C GLU A 13 -17.44 23.16 41.84
N LEU A 14 -18.20 22.29 41.18
CA LEU A 14 -17.77 20.95 40.83
C LEU A 14 -16.95 21.02 39.52
N LEU A 15 -15.64 21.26 39.66
CA LEU A 15 -14.65 21.08 38.60
C LEU A 15 -14.64 19.62 38.16
N LEU A 16 -15.42 19.29 37.12
CA LEU A 16 -15.31 18.04 36.38
C LEU A 16 -14.02 18.06 35.56
N ARG A 17 -12.90 17.67 36.20
CA ARG A 17 -11.75 17.11 35.48
C ARG A 17 -12.21 15.83 34.80
N ARG A 18 -12.47 15.89 33.49
CA ARG A 18 -12.53 14.70 32.64
C ARG A 18 -11.13 14.13 32.54
N GLU A 19 -10.89 13.02 33.22
CA GLU A 19 -9.72 12.18 32.94
C GLU A 19 -9.79 11.70 31.48
N PRO A 20 -8.68 11.73 30.71
CA PRO A 20 -8.65 11.11 29.40
C PRO A 20 -8.87 9.60 29.56
N ALA A 21 -9.83 9.07 28.80
CA ALA A 21 -10.19 7.67 28.83
C ALA A 21 -8.95 6.78 28.64
N ARG A 22 -8.76 5.86 29.58
CA ARG A 22 -7.71 4.83 29.60
C ARG A 22 -8.03 3.76 28.54
N GLN A 23 -8.05 4.14 27.27
CA GLN A 23 -7.97 3.22 26.13
C GLN A 23 -6.49 3.15 25.73
N ASP A 24 -5.75 2.09 26.08
CA ASP A 24 -4.57 1.72 25.25
C ASP A 24 -3.82 0.40 25.54
N ALA A 25 -4.20 -0.43 26.53
CA ALA A 25 -3.42 -1.67 26.80
C ALA A 25 -4.05 -2.95 26.20
N THR A 26 -5.38 -3.06 26.25
CA THR A 26 -6.12 -4.26 25.82
C THR A 26 -6.32 -4.35 24.30
N GLN A 27 -6.45 -3.21 23.63
CA GLN A 27 -6.61 -3.17 22.17
C GLN A 27 -5.29 -3.53 21.45
N THR A 28 -4.15 -3.08 22.01
CA THR A 28 -2.80 -3.40 21.54
C THR A 28 -2.45 -4.88 21.72
N LYS A 29 -2.89 -5.52 22.82
CA LYS A 29 -2.73 -6.98 23.00
C LYS A 29 -3.54 -7.82 22.01
N LYS A 30 -4.72 -7.36 21.60
CA LYS A 30 -5.55 -8.06 20.60
C LYS A 30 -4.97 -7.98 19.18
N TRP A 31 -4.29 -6.87 18.88
CA TRP A 31 -3.50 -6.71 17.66
C TRP A 31 -2.31 -7.68 17.56
N ILE A 32 -1.65 -7.99 18.67
CA ILE A 32 -0.56 -8.97 18.72
C ILE A 32 -1.05 -10.39 18.40
N VAL A 33 -2.31 -10.71 18.74
CA VAL A 33 -2.94 -12.01 18.43
C VAL A 33 -3.32 -12.13 16.94
N LEU A 34 -3.60 -11.02 16.25
CA LEU A 34 -3.83 -10.99 14.79
C LEU A 34 -2.54 -11.08 13.95
N ASN A 35 -1.38 -10.95 14.60
CA ASN A 35 -0.06 -11.28 14.06
C ASN A 35 0.38 -12.67 14.55
N ASN A 36 -0.54 -13.62 14.61
CA ASN A 36 -0.18 -15.00 14.92
C ASN A 36 0.82 -15.46 13.85
N LYS A 37 2.09 -15.54 14.26
CA LYS A 37 3.25 -15.69 13.37
C LYS A 37 3.09 -16.86 12.41
N GLU A 38 2.51 -17.96 12.91
CA GLU A 38 2.29 -19.22 12.19
C GLU A 38 1.34 -19.08 10.99
N GLU A 39 0.26 -18.30 11.12
CA GLU A 39 -0.77 -18.17 10.07
C GLU A 39 -0.38 -17.20 8.95
N GLN A 40 0.75 -16.48 9.07
CA GLN A 40 1.31 -15.61 8.04
C GLN A 40 2.60 -16.16 7.43
N GLU A 41 3.13 -17.29 7.94
CA GLU A 41 4.37 -17.87 7.41
C GLU A 41 4.28 -18.24 5.94
N TRP A 42 3.08 -18.59 5.45
CA TRP A 42 2.86 -18.97 4.05
C TRP A 42 3.00 -17.79 3.08
N GLU A 43 2.83 -16.54 3.53
CA GLU A 43 3.14 -15.34 2.74
C GLU A 43 4.62 -14.93 2.86
N GLY A 44 5.35 -15.46 3.85
CA GLY A 44 6.76 -15.19 4.06
C GLY A 44 7.64 -15.38 2.80
N PRO A 45 7.48 -16.47 2.02
CA PRO A 45 8.16 -16.62 0.74
C PRO A 45 7.86 -15.51 -0.27
N PHE A 46 6.65 -14.97 -0.30
CA PHE A 46 6.29 -13.86 -1.18
C PHE A 46 7.08 -12.59 -0.81
N PHE A 47 7.07 -12.18 0.46
CA PHE A 47 7.77 -10.96 0.89
C PHE A 47 9.29 -11.05 0.67
N LYS A 48 9.89 -12.24 0.83
CA LYS A 48 11.32 -12.48 0.54
C LYS A 48 11.69 -12.33 -0.94
N THR A 49 10.72 -12.36 -1.84
CA THR A 49 10.94 -12.29 -3.29
C THR A 49 10.72 -10.89 -3.87
N LEU A 50 10.19 -9.98 -3.06
CA LEU A 50 10.01 -8.58 -3.44
C LEU A 50 11.38 -7.93 -3.68
N LYS A 51 11.62 -7.52 -4.92
CA LYS A 51 12.86 -6.83 -5.31
C LYS A 51 12.78 -5.36 -4.93
N SER A 52 13.89 -4.78 -4.47
CA SER A 52 14.10 -3.35 -4.32
C SER A 52 15.33 -2.93 -5.11
N CYS A 53 15.40 -1.65 -5.49
CA CYS A 53 16.56 -1.06 -6.16
C CYS A 53 16.82 0.30 -5.53
N VAL A 54 17.59 0.30 -4.44
CA VAL A 54 17.95 1.52 -3.73
C VAL A 54 19.39 1.88 -4.09
N ALA A 55 19.59 3.10 -4.56
CA ALA A 55 20.89 3.55 -5.09
C ALA A 55 22.01 3.63 -4.03
N SER A 56 21.68 3.59 -2.73
CA SER A 56 22.58 4.02 -1.64
C SER A 56 23.55 2.96 -1.09
N ASN A 57 23.46 1.67 -1.47
CA ASN A 57 24.40 0.66 -0.95
C ASN A 57 25.60 0.45 -1.88
N ALA A 58 26.71 1.14 -1.58
CA ALA A 58 27.97 1.10 -2.31
C ALA A 58 28.58 -0.30 -2.49
N SER A 59 28.20 -1.28 -1.65
CA SER A 59 28.66 -2.66 -1.71
C SER A 59 27.97 -3.52 -2.78
N HIS A 60 26.81 -3.08 -3.30
CA HIS A 60 26.05 -3.79 -4.33
C HIS A 60 25.71 -2.84 -5.48
N LYS A 61 26.74 -2.38 -6.21
CA LYS A 61 26.62 -1.53 -7.42
C LYS A 61 25.97 -2.27 -8.61
N LYS A 62 24.76 -2.82 -8.45
CA LYS A 62 23.84 -2.90 -9.58
C LYS A 62 23.36 -1.46 -9.79
N LYS A 63 23.78 -0.85 -10.89
CA LYS A 63 23.27 0.46 -11.29
C LYS A 63 21.77 0.31 -11.49
N CYS A 64 20.97 0.79 -10.53
CA CYS A 64 19.60 1.19 -10.83
C CYS A 64 19.69 2.26 -11.94
N LEU A 65 18.67 2.37 -12.79
CA LEU A 65 18.64 3.44 -13.78
C LEU A 65 17.63 4.48 -13.31
N GLN A 66 18.07 5.70 -13.10
CA GLN A 66 17.22 6.86 -12.93
C GLN A 66 17.18 7.62 -14.24
N HIS A 67 15.98 7.75 -14.79
CA HIS A 67 15.75 8.66 -15.90
C HIS A 67 14.85 9.80 -15.42
N ALA A 68 15.39 11.02 -15.43
CA ALA A 68 14.63 12.24 -15.21
C ALA A 68 14.38 12.88 -16.59
N PRO A 69 13.15 12.79 -17.13
CA PRO A 69 12.80 13.57 -18.30
C PRO A 69 12.86 15.07 -17.94
N GLU A 70 13.63 15.85 -18.71
CA GLU A 70 13.51 17.31 -18.77
C GLU A 70 13.64 18.08 -17.44
N GLY A 71 14.46 17.58 -16.50
CA GLY A 71 14.79 18.30 -15.27
C GLY A 71 13.70 18.29 -14.19
N VAL A 72 12.60 17.55 -14.40
CA VAL A 72 11.59 17.27 -13.37
C VAL A 72 11.74 15.82 -12.88
N GLN A 73 11.84 15.66 -11.57
CA GLN A 73 11.89 14.36 -10.92
C GLN A 73 10.47 13.87 -10.62
N ARG A 74 9.98 12.92 -11.43
CA ARG A 74 8.67 12.29 -11.22
C ARG A 74 8.82 11.05 -10.35
N VAL A 75 8.19 11.07 -9.18
CA VAL A 75 8.24 9.95 -8.23
C VAL A 75 6.84 9.40 -8.02
N GLY A 76 6.66 8.13 -8.39
CA GLY A 76 5.42 7.43 -8.12
C GLY A 76 5.36 6.96 -6.66
N ILE A 77 4.23 7.15 -6.00
CA ILE A 77 3.86 6.45 -4.76
C ILE A 77 2.87 5.36 -5.16
N LEU A 78 3.35 4.12 -5.19
CA LEU A 78 2.65 2.98 -5.77
C LEU A 78 2.11 2.06 -4.68
N SER A 79 0.84 1.75 -4.82
CA SER A 79 0.10 0.78 -4.00
C SER A 79 -1.08 0.24 -4.80
N PRO A 80 -1.55 -0.99 -4.52
CA PRO A 80 -2.89 -1.40 -4.93
C PRO A 80 -3.94 -0.37 -4.47
N PRO A 81 -5.05 -0.21 -5.21
CA PRO A 81 -6.07 0.78 -4.88
C PRO A 81 -6.70 0.45 -3.52
N GLY A 82 -6.90 1.43 -2.65
CA GLY A 82 -7.35 1.15 -1.28
C GLY A 82 -7.36 2.37 -0.37
N GLY A 83 -8.13 2.31 0.73
CA GLY A 83 -8.20 3.42 1.67
C GLY A 83 -6.91 3.59 2.49
N ILE A 84 -6.22 2.48 2.80
CA ILE A 84 -4.93 2.51 3.50
C ILE A 84 -3.86 3.16 2.59
N ALA A 85 -3.88 2.79 1.31
CA ALA A 85 -3.03 3.35 0.28
C ALA A 85 -3.22 4.87 0.13
N ASP A 86 -4.46 5.32 -0.02
CA ASP A 86 -4.80 6.74 -0.19
C ASP A 86 -4.40 7.57 1.04
N GLU A 87 -4.61 7.05 2.25
CA GLU A 87 -4.20 7.71 3.51
C GLU A 87 -2.67 7.80 3.62
N PHE A 88 -1.95 6.71 3.29
CA PHE A 88 -0.48 6.72 3.30
C PHE A 88 0.10 7.73 2.31
N ALA A 89 -0.42 7.77 1.09
CA ALA A 89 0.02 8.72 0.08
C ALA A 89 -0.28 10.16 0.49
N SER A 90 -1.49 10.44 0.97
CA SER A 90 -1.90 11.75 1.47
C SER A 90 -1.01 12.19 2.64
N TRP A 91 -0.68 11.26 3.53
CA TRP A 91 0.26 11.49 4.62
C TRP A 91 1.65 11.87 4.11
N LEU A 92 2.25 11.12 3.18
CA LEU A 92 3.56 11.46 2.61
C LEU A 92 3.57 12.84 1.92
N GLN A 93 2.51 13.16 1.16
CA GLN A 93 2.38 14.44 0.47
C GLN A 93 2.19 15.61 1.47
N GLY A 94 1.32 15.45 2.47
CA GLY A 94 0.99 16.48 3.45
C GLY A 94 2.13 16.83 4.43
N HIS A 95 3.09 15.92 4.62
CA HIS A 95 4.21 16.11 5.54
C HIS A 95 5.44 16.77 4.94
N GLY A 96 5.33 17.27 3.70
CA GLY A 96 6.44 17.95 3.06
C GLY A 96 7.67 17.04 2.91
N VAL A 97 7.45 15.75 2.68
CA VAL A 97 8.56 14.81 2.44
C VAL A 97 9.35 15.25 1.20
N ALA A 98 8.65 15.78 0.19
CA ALA A 98 9.23 16.50 -0.94
C ALA A 98 9.27 18.03 -0.79
N ALA A 99 8.85 18.59 0.36
CA ALA A 99 8.98 20.03 0.58
C ALA A 99 10.46 20.39 0.54
N ASN A 100 10.80 21.39 -0.27
CA ASN A 100 12.16 21.85 -0.53
C ASN A 100 13.00 20.97 -1.47
N ILE A 101 12.42 19.97 -2.13
CA ILE A 101 13.11 19.31 -3.26
C ILE A 101 12.66 20.00 -4.55
N PRO A 102 13.52 20.81 -5.20
CA PRO A 102 13.12 21.57 -6.37
C PRO A 102 12.77 20.63 -7.54
N ASN A 103 11.77 21.03 -8.33
CA ASN A 103 11.34 20.33 -9.55
C ASN A 103 10.97 18.85 -9.32
N MET A 104 10.35 18.52 -8.19
CA MET A 104 9.88 17.17 -7.88
C MET A 104 8.35 17.07 -7.88
N GLU A 105 7.83 16.02 -8.51
CA GLU A 105 6.42 15.64 -8.47
C GLU A 105 6.27 14.30 -7.72
N LEU A 106 5.47 14.30 -6.64
CA LEU A 106 5.05 13.09 -5.94
C LEU A 106 3.63 12.70 -6.41
N ILE A 107 3.51 11.58 -7.11
CA ILE A 107 2.26 11.16 -7.76
C ILE A 107 1.78 9.82 -7.17
N PRO A 108 0.68 9.80 -6.39
CA PRO A 108 0.05 8.56 -6.00
C PRO A 108 -0.63 7.90 -7.20
N THR A 109 -0.42 6.59 -7.36
CA THR A 109 -1.08 5.83 -8.42
C THR A 109 -1.09 4.34 -8.11
N SER A 110 -2.12 3.66 -8.61
CA SER A 110 -2.18 2.20 -8.63
C SER A 110 -1.77 1.60 -9.98
N HIS A 111 -1.68 2.42 -11.03
CA HIS A 111 -1.24 1.97 -12.34
C HIS A 111 0.19 1.47 -12.25
N VAL A 112 0.42 0.21 -12.63
CA VAL A 112 1.79 -0.25 -12.77
C VAL A 112 2.46 0.47 -13.95
N PRO A 113 3.76 0.77 -13.86
CA PRO A 113 4.53 1.19 -15.01
C PRO A 113 4.46 0.11 -16.11
N PRO A 114 4.33 0.49 -17.40
CA PRO A 114 4.43 -0.47 -18.49
C PRO A 114 5.78 -1.20 -18.48
N TYR A 115 5.81 -2.41 -19.03
CA TYR A 115 7.04 -3.14 -19.24
C TYR A 115 7.97 -2.36 -20.16
N GLY A 116 9.17 -2.12 -19.66
CA GLY A 116 10.23 -1.51 -20.42
C GLY A 116 11.36 -1.05 -19.51
N TYR A 117 12.30 -0.33 -20.10
CA TYR A 117 13.39 0.29 -19.37
C TYR A 117 12.95 1.66 -18.83
N GLY A 118 13.66 2.21 -17.84
CA GLY A 118 13.30 3.43 -17.10
C GLY A 118 12.80 4.63 -17.91
N LYS A 119 13.14 4.72 -19.20
CA LYS A 119 12.68 5.77 -20.12
C LYS A 119 11.23 5.63 -20.59
N SER A 120 10.66 4.43 -20.53
CA SER A 120 9.37 4.09 -21.15
C SER A 120 8.16 4.41 -20.27
N HIS A 121 8.32 4.54 -18.96
CA HIS A 121 7.21 4.80 -18.04
C HIS A 121 7.29 6.18 -17.38
N GLY A 122 8.31 6.97 -17.69
CA GLY A 122 8.39 8.36 -17.24
C GLY A 122 8.58 8.57 -15.73
N TRP A 123 9.04 7.54 -15.02
CA TRP A 123 9.29 7.61 -13.58
C TRP A 123 10.79 7.67 -13.33
N THR A 124 11.21 8.65 -12.53
CA THR A 124 12.59 8.72 -12.06
C THR A 124 12.80 7.79 -10.89
N LYS A 125 11.86 7.76 -9.95
CA LYS A 125 11.88 6.90 -8.77
C LYS A 125 10.50 6.36 -8.46
N LEU A 126 10.46 5.26 -7.71
CA LEU A 126 9.23 4.61 -7.26
C LEU A 126 9.32 4.33 -5.77
N ILE A 127 8.24 4.63 -5.06
CA ILE A 127 8.03 4.24 -3.67
C ILE A 127 6.91 3.22 -3.69
N ARG A 128 7.20 1.97 -3.35
CA ARG A 128 6.21 0.90 -3.26
C ARG A 128 5.77 0.73 -1.81
N LEU A 129 4.49 0.91 -1.54
CA LEU A 129 3.88 0.48 -0.28
C LEU A 129 3.52 -1.01 -0.36
N VAL A 130 3.86 -1.74 0.69
CA VAL A 130 3.49 -3.14 0.90
C VAL A 130 2.62 -3.21 2.16
N ILE A 131 1.37 -3.62 1.99
CA ILE A 131 0.46 -3.86 3.11
C ILE A 131 0.65 -5.31 3.54
N ASP A 132 1.20 -5.51 4.74
CA ASP A 132 1.47 -6.82 5.33
C ASP A 132 0.47 -7.14 6.48
N PRO A 133 -0.12 -8.35 6.52
CA PRO A 133 -0.10 -9.40 5.48
C PRO A 133 -0.81 -8.98 4.17
N LEU A 134 -0.50 -9.66 3.06
CA LEU A 134 -1.00 -9.35 1.73
C LEU A 134 -2.53 -9.47 1.64
N SER A 135 -3.11 -10.37 2.43
CA SER A 135 -4.56 -10.47 2.63
C SER A 135 -5.21 -9.15 3.07
N TYR A 136 -4.53 -8.29 3.83
CA TYR A 136 -5.06 -6.97 4.19
C TYR A 136 -5.07 -6.01 3.00
N SER A 137 -4.07 -6.08 2.12
CA SER A 137 -4.06 -5.32 0.86
C SER A 137 -5.29 -5.67 0.00
N MET A 138 -5.59 -6.97 -0.10
CA MET A 138 -6.75 -7.50 -0.82
C MET A 138 -8.07 -7.01 -0.24
N LEU A 139 -8.24 -7.05 1.07
CA LEU A 139 -9.47 -6.58 1.71
C LEU A 139 -9.64 -5.06 1.58
N ASP A 140 -8.57 -4.30 1.78
CA ASP A 140 -8.60 -2.85 1.59
C ASP A 140 -9.03 -2.51 0.16
N THR A 141 -8.44 -3.19 -0.83
CA THR A 141 -8.83 -3.05 -2.25
C THR A 141 -10.27 -3.43 -2.51
N TYR A 142 -10.72 -4.57 -1.99
CA TYR A 142 -12.08 -5.03 -2.19
C TYR A 142 -13.10 -4.06 -1.60
N TYR A 143 -12.89 -3.60 -0.36
CA TYR A 143 -13.78 -2.65 0.30
C TYR A 143 -13.77 -1.27 -0.33
N TYR A 144 -12.64 -0.85 -0.88
CA TYR A 144 -12.53 0.40 -1.60
C TYR A 144 -13.52 0.48 -2.77
N TYR A 145 -13.70 -0.60 -3.52
CA TYR A 145 -14.66 -0.67 -4.63
C TYR A 145 -16.06 -1.12 -4.21
N ASN A 146 -16.21 -1.74 -3.04
CA ASN A 146 -17.50 -2.25 -2.57
C ASN A 146 -18.24 -1.30 -1.59
N GLN A 147 -17.89 0.00 -1.54
CA GLN A 147 -18.42 0.93 -0.53
C GLN A 147 -19.95 1.11 -0.59
N ASP A 148 -20.56 0.99 -1.78
CA ASP A 148 -22.01 1.19 -1.97
C ASP A 148 -22.85 -0.06 -1.72
N SER A 149 -22.23 -1.24 -1.72
CA SER A 149 -22.93 -2.51 -1.58
C SER A 149 -22.98 -2.91 -0.11
N LYS A 150 -24.08 -2.60 0.58
CA LYS A 150 -24.41 -3.15 1.91
C LYS A 150 -24.60 -4.68 1.92
N SER A 151 -24.33 -5.37 0.82
CA SER A 151 -24.53 -6.81 0.68
C SER A 151 -23.47 -7.58 1.47
N GLU A 152 -23.93 -8.49 2.32
CA GLU A 152 -23.11 -9.49 3.01
C GLU A 152 -22.24 -10.28 2.02
N ILE A 153 -21.09 -10.76 2.50
CA ILE A 153 -20.15 -11.62 1.78
C ILE A 153 -20.87 -12.95 1.45
N THR A 154 -21.39 -13.09 0.23
CA THR A 154 -22.00 -14.34 -0.28
C THR A 154 -20.96 -15.19 -1.04
N MET A 155 -21.28 -16.42 -1.47
CA MET A 155 -20.30 -17.31 -2.15
C MET A 155 -19.59 -16.68 -3.36
N GLY A 156 -20.25 -15.82 -4.15
CA GLY A 156 -19.61 -15.09 -5.26
C GLY A 156 -18.54 -14.07 -4.80
N VAL A 157 -18.51 -13.75 -3.52
CA VAL A 157 -17.50 -12.89 -2.90
C VAL A 157 -16.18 -13.65 -2.69
N ASN A 158 -16.21 -14.95 -2.41
CA ASN A 158 -14.96 -15.73 -2.29
C ASN A 158 -14.18 -15.77 -3.60
N GLU A 159 -14.87 -15.97 -4.73
CA GLU A 159 -14.25 -15.92 -6.06
C GLU A 159 -13.72 -14.53 -6.36
N SER A 160 -14.53 -13.48 -6.14
CA SER A 160 -14.12 -12.10 -6.39
C SER A 160 -12.89 -11.70 -5.56
N ILE A 161 -12.90 -12.00 -4.27
CA ILE A 161 -11.79 -11.71 -3.36
C ILE A 161 -10.53 -12.49 -3.77
N THR A 162 -10.67 -13.76 -4.15
CA THR A 162 -9.54 -14.57 -4.63
C THR A 162 -8.94 -13.99 -5.91
N GLN A 163 -9.77 -13.47 -6.83
CA GLN A 163 -9.27 -12.79 -8.03
C GLN A 163 -8.56 -11.47 -7.70
N VAL A 164 -9.11 -10.66 -6.79
CA VAL A 164 -8.44 -9.43 -6.31
C VAL A 164 -7.08 -9.77 -5.72
N TYR A 165 -6.99 -10.83 -4.92
CA TYR A 165 -5.72 -11.29 -4.34
C TYR A 165 -4.69 -11.64 -5.43
N ARG A 166 -5.10 -12.41 -6.46
CA ARG A 166 -4.21 -12.75 -7.58
C ARG A 166 -3.72 -11.50 -8.30
N GLN A 167 -4.60 -10.52 -8.52
CA GLN A 167 -4.24 -9.27 -9.18
C GLN A 167 -3.22 -8.47 -8.37
N ILE A 168 -3.33 -8.45 -7.04
CA ILE A 168 -2.34 -7.83 -6.13
C ILE A 168 -0.99 -8.55 -6.21
N VAL A 169 -0.96 -9.88 -6.18
CA VAL A 169 0.30 -10.63 -6.35
C VAL A 169 0.96 -10.29 -7.70
N ARG A 170 0.18 -10.25 -8.78
CA ARG A 170 0.66 -9.88 -10.12
C ARG A 170 1.15 -8.43 -10.17
N TRP A 171 0.51 -7.52 -9.44
CA TRP A 171 0.93 -6.12 -9.33
C TRP A 171 2.33 -6.02 -8.72
N HIS A 172 2.56 -6.73 -7.60
CA HIS A 172 3.89 -6.79 -6.97
C HIS A 172 4.94 -7.51 -7.83
N CYS A 173 4.54 -8.52 -8.61
CA CYS A 173 5.40 -9.17 -9.60
C CYS A 173 5.93 -8.14 -10.61
N ARG A 174 5.06 -7.30 -11.17
CA ARG A 174 5.44 -6.29 -12.16
C ARG A 174 6.38 -5.24 -11.59
N LEU A 175 6.06 -4.69 -10.43
CA LEU A 175 6.94 -3.72 -9.80
C LEU A 175 8.32 -4.30 -9.48
N SER A 176 8.40 -5.60 -9.17
CA SER A 176 9.68 -6.27 -8.96
C SER A 176 10.52 -6.34 -10.25
N HIS A 177 9.90 -6.37 -11.43
CA HIS A 177 10.62 -6.23 -12.71
C HIS A 177 11.03 -4.81 -13.01
N VAL A 178 10.15 -3.83 -12.74
CA VAL A 178 10.48 -2.42 -12.89
C VAL A 178 11.67 -2.05 -11.99
N ALA A 179 11.75 -2.63 -10.79
CA ALA A 179 12.90 -2.49 -9.89
C ALA A 179 14.22 -2.99 -10.49
N ALA A 180 14.25 -3.74 -11.60
CA ALA A 180 15.52 -4.07 -12.26
C ALA A 180 16.15 -2.86 -12.98
N HIS A 181 15.35 -1.85 -13.31
CA HIS A 181 15.72 -0.75 -14.19
C HIS A 181 15.23 0.62 -13.71
N THR A 182 14.71 0.72 -12.49
CA THR A 182 14.25 1.98 -11.89
C THR A 182 14.50 1.93 -10.40
N ALA A 183 14.98 3.05 -9.85
CA ALA A 183 15.15 3.17 -8.42
C ALA A 183 13.79 2.96 -7.72
N LEU A 184 13.72 1.95 -6.86
CA LEU A 184 12.51 1.53 -6.17
C LEU A 184 12.80 1.32 -4.68
N LEU A 185 12.20 2.15 -3.85
CA LEU A 185 12.13 1.99 -2.40
C LEU A 185 10.88 1.16 -2.06
N THR A 186 11.01 0.25 -1.10
CA THR A 186 9.87 -0.56 -0.60
C THR A 186 9.66 -0.26 0.86
N ILE A 187 8.42 0.06 1.21
CA ILE A 187 8.00 0.42 2.57
C ILE A 187 6.92 -0.57 2.98
N ASN A 188 7.10 -1.24 4.11
CA ASN A 188 6.05 -2.08 4.70
C ASN A 188 5.16 -1.23 5.58
N LEU A 189 3.86 -1.47 5.55
CA LEU A 189 2.90 -0.74 6.37
C LEU A 189 3.17 -0.94 7.87
N SER A 190 3.61 -2.13 8.28
CA SER A 190 4.01 -2.39 9.66
C SER A 190 5.15 -1.49 10.14
N ASP A 191 6.12 -1.17 9.28
CA ASP A 191 7.21 -0.24 9.57
C ASP A 191 6.68 1.19 9.73
N VAL A 192 5.74 1.62 8.88
CA VAL A 192 5.05 2.93 8.98
C VAL A 192 4.33 3.06 10.32
N LEU A 193 3.60 2.03 10.73
CA LEU A 193 2.82 2.05 11.98
C LEU A 193 3.73 2.06 13.21
N LYS A 194 4.83 1.28 13.17
CA LYS A 194 5.79 1.13 14.25
C LYS A 194 6.64 2.39 14.42
N ASP A 195 7.26 2.87 13.35
CA ASP A 195 8.18 4.01 13.35
C ASP A 195 7.99 4.90 12.09
N PRO A 196 6.96 5.75 12.10
CA PRO A 196 6.62 6.62 10.97
C PRO A 196 7.68 7.69 10.71
N GLN A 197 8.44 8.12 11.73
CA GLN A 197 9.51 9.10 11.53
C GLN A 197 10.67 8.45 10.76
N SER A 198 11.09 7.26 11.16
CA SER A 198 12.11 6.50 10.43
C SER A 198 11.71 6.24 8.97
N THR A 199 10.42 5.96 8.73
CA THR A 199 9.89 5.84 7.36
C THR A 199 10.04 7.14 6.56
N ILE A 200 9.68 8.30 7.15
CA ILE A 200 9.83 9.60 6.48
C ILE A 200 11.29 9.90 6.17
N ASP A 201 12.18 9.63 7.11
CA ASP A 201 13.61 9.87 6.94
C ASP A 201 14.16 9.00 5.79
N GLN A 202 13.75 7.73 5.74
CA GLN A 202 14.12 6.79 4.68
C GLN A 202 13.57 7.21 3.30
N VAL A 203 12.33 7.70 3.23
CA VAL A 203 11.76 8.26 1.99
C VAL A 203 12.54 9.49 1.56
N ARG A 204 12.81 10.44 2.47
CA ARG A 204 13.55 11.66 2.12
C ARG A 204 14.95 11.35 1.62
N GLU A 205 15.68 10.48 2.31
CA GLU A 205 17.02 10.05 1.88
C GLU A 205 16.95 9.45 0.47
N PHE A 206 15.98 8.57 0.23
CA PHE A 206 15.75 8.00 -1.09
C PHE A 206 15.44 9.06 -2.14
N LEU A 207 14.59 10.05 -1.84
CA LEU A 207 14.22 11.13 -2.75
C LEU A 207 15.42 12.02 -3.13
N ILE A 208 16.29 12.35 -2.18
CA ILE A 208 17.46 13.22 -2.36
C ILE A 208 18.63 12.49 -3.03
N SER A 209 18.76 11.17 -2.85
CA SER A 209 19.89 10.40 -3.41
C SER A 209 19.98 10.48 -4.94
N THR A 210 21.08 11.00 -5.50
CA THR A 210 21.31 11.02 -6.96
C THR A 210 22.24 9.89 -7.38
N GLU A 211 21.97 9.26 -8.52
CA GLU A 211 22.73 8.10 -9.03
C GLU A 211 24.16 8.41 -9.51
N ASP A 212 24.44 9.66 -9.89
CA ASP A 212 25.62 9.93 -10.70
C ASP A 212 26.95 9.82 -9.96
N GLY A 213 26.98 9.81 -8.63
CA GLY A 213 28.26 9.91 -7.88
C GLY A 213 29.10 11.13 -8.28
N ALA A 214 28.57 12.00 -9.15
CA ALA A 214 29.12 13.27 -9.56
C ALA A 214 28.83 14.23 -8.42
N GLY A 215 29.65 14.11 -7.38
CA GLY A 215 29.73 14.99 -6.23
C GLY A 215 28.40 15.63 -5.87
N THR A 216 27.65 14.98 -4.98
CA THR A 216 27.08 15.80 -3.91
C THR A 216 28.29 16.51 -3.30
N THR A 217 28.62 17.73 -3.78
CA THR A 217 29.13 18.75 -2.89
C THR A 217 28.16 18.68 -1.74
N ALA A 218 28.63 18.10 -0.65
CA ALA A 218 27.83 17.92 0.54
C ALA A 218 27.10 19.24 0.72
N MET A 219 25.77 19.21 0.71
CA MET A 219 25.02 20.32 1.26
C MET A 219 25.36 20.29 2.75
N ASP A 220 26.55 20.78 3.10
CA ASP A 220 27.15 20.89 4.43
C ASP A 220 26.34 21.86 5.32
N GLY A 221 25.15 22.27 4.89
CA GLY A 221 24.39 23.37 5.47
C GLY A 221 22.96 23.06 5.90
N ALA A 222 22.38 21.88 5.67
CA ALA A 222 21.01 21.65 6.13
C ALA A 222 20.60 20.17 6.20
N SER A 223 21.21 19.40 7.11
CA SER A 223 20.43 18.34 7.77
C SER A 223 19.45 19.00 8.76
N ASN A 224 18.55 19.83 8.22
CA ASN A 224 17.37 20.23 8.96
C ASN A 224 16.49 18.99 8.96
N VAL A 225 16.73 18.12 9.95
CA VAL A 225 15.85 17.00 10.26
C VAL A 225 14.49 17.63 10.53
N ILE A 226 13.62 17.64 9.51
CA ILE A 226 12.24 18.07 9.67
C ILE A 226 11.60 16.99 10.54
N LYS A 227 11.60 17.24 11.85
CA LYS A 227 10.88 16.43 12.80
C LYS A 227 9.40 16.56 12.46
N VAL A 228 8.79 15.44 12.15
CA VAL A 228 7.37 15.41 11.91
C VAL A 228 6.69 15.53 13.27
N PRO A 229 5.88 16.58 13.51
CA PRO A 229 5.27 16.76 14.80
C PRO A 229 4.35 15.58 15.10
N ALA A 230 4.39 15.06 16.33
CA ALA A 230 3.57 13.93 16.75
C ALA A 230 2.06 14.16 16.53
N SER A 231 1.63 15.42 16.54
CA SER A 231 0.26 15.84 16.22
C SER A 231 -0.19 15.47 14.80
N SER A 232 0.75 15.29 13.87
CA SER A 232 0.44 14.93 12.47
C SER A 232 0.63 13.43 12.20
N VAL A 233 1.45 12.75 13.00
CA VAL A 233 1.64 11.29 12.93
C VAL A 233 0.46 10.52 13.54
N ASN A 234 0.00 10.92 14.72
CA ASN A 234 -0.99 10.17 15.48
C ASN A 234 -2.35 10.02 14.76
N PRO A 235 -2.90 11.06 14.10
CA PRO A 235 -4.14 10.93 13.32
C PRO A 235 -4.04 9.88 12.22
N MET A 236 -3.00 9.96 11.37
CA MET A 236 -2.76 8.98 10.31
C MET A 236 -2.68 7.56 10.88
N ARG A 237 -1.89 7.36 11.95
CA ARG A 237 -1.74 6.03 12.56
C ARG A 237 -3.09 5.48 13.06
N ASN A 238 -3.93 6.34 13.62
CA ASN A 238 -5.25 5.96 14.10
C ASN A 238 -6.20 5.63 12.95
N THR A 239 -6.16 6.41 11.86
CA THR A 239 -6.91 6.13 10.62
C THR A 239 -6.49 4.78 10.04
N LEU A 240 -5.19 4.55 9.83
CA LEU A 240 -4.67 3.29 9.29
C LEU A 240 -5.03 2.09 10.19
N ARG A 241 -4.90 2.22 11.52
CA ARG A 241 -5.32 1.18 12.46
C ARG A 241 -6.82 0.90 12.38
N THR A 242 -7.63 1.92 12.18
CA THR A 242 -9.08 1.77 12.05
C THR A 242 -9.42 1.00 10.77
N LEU A 243 -8.81 1.36 9.65
CA LEU A 243 -8.98 0.69 8.37
C LEU A 243 -8.53 -0.78 8.43
N LEU A 244 -7.36 -1.04 9.02
CA LEU A 244 -6.88 -2.41 9.20
C LEU A 244 -7.74 -3.21 10.18
N THR A 245 -8.22 -2.61 11.27
CA THR A 245 -9.11 -3.28 12.21
C THR A 245 -10.42 -3.68 11.53
N ARG A 246 -10.92 -2.84 10.60
CA ARG A 246 -12.07 -3.17 9.77
C ARG A 246 -11.77 -4.38 8.88
N ALA A 247 -10.68 -4.34 8.12
CA ALA A 247 -10.25 -5.47 7.28
C ALA A 247 -10.10 -6.77 8.10
N SER A 248 -9.43 -6.71 9.25
CA SER A 248 -9.19 -7.90 10.07
C SER A 248 -10.48 -8.51 10.63
N LYS A 249 -11.47 -7.69 11.00
CA LYS A 249 -12.72 -8.22 11.58
C LYS A 249 -13.46 -9.12 10.63
N ASP A 250 -13.44 -8.77 9.34
CA ASP A 250 -14.20 -9.50 8.32
C ASP A 250 -13.44 -10.73 7.82
N PHE A 251 -12.11 -10.71 7.89
CA PHE A 251 -11.29 -11.90 7.62
C PHE A 251 -11.49 -12.98 8.69
N TRP A 252 -11.72 -12.57 9.95
CA TRP A 252 -11.71 -13.44 11.12
C TRP A 252 -13.06 -13.46 11.85
N VAL A 253 -14.18 -13.59 11.15
CA VAL A 253 -15.49 -13.82 11.79
C VAL A 253 -15.56 -15.30 12.21
N PRO A 254 -15.43 -15.65 13.50
CA PRO A 254 -15.74 -17.01 13.94
C PRO A 254 -17.23 -17.26 13.68
N ASN A 255 -17.54 -18.38 13.03
CA ASN A 255 -18.93 -18.75 12.84
C ASN A 255 -19.56 -19.02 14.22
N ASN A 256 -20.86 -18.75 14.41
CA ASN A 256 -21.57 -18.92 15.69
C ASN A 256 -21.54 -20.36 16.25
N LYS A 257 -21.00 -21.32 15.48
CA LYS A 257 -20.80 -22.72 15.84
C LYS A 257 -19.40 -23.05 16.36
N GLY A 258 -18.49 -22.07 16.45
CA GLY A 258 -17.08 -22.33 16.74
C GLY A 258 -16.34 -23.04 15.60
N GLU A 259 -16.99 -23.23 14.45
CA GLU A 259 -16.35 -23.69 13.23
C GLU A 259 -15.68 -22.51 12.53
N GLU A 260 -14.41 -22.70 12.26
CA GLU A 260 -13.52 -21.74 11.66
C GLU A 260 -13.89 -21.54 10.17
N LEU A 261 -14.61 -20.45 9.88
CA LEU A 261 -14.93 -19.96 8.52
C LEU A 261 -13.64 -19.70 7.69
N THR A 262 -12.51 -19.67 8.38
CA THR A 262 -11.13 -19.53 7.92
C THR A 262 -10.68 -20.67 7.01
N THR A 263 -11.26 -21.87 7.08
CA THR A 263 -10.71 -23.03 6.35
C THR A 263 -10.92 -22.96 4.83
N SER A 264 -12.13 -22.70 4.33
CA SER A 264 -12.38 -22.67 2.87
C SER A 264 -11.88 -21.39 2.21
N PHE A 265 -12.09 -20.24 2.85
CA PHE A 265 -11.62 -18.96 2.31
C PHE A 265 -10.09 -18.84 2.40
N GLY A 266 -9.51 -19.15 3.57
CA GLY A 266 -8.06 -19.16 3.77
C GLY A 266 -7.37 -20.13 2.81
N SER A 267 -7.89 -21.35 2.64
CA SER A 267 -7.33 -22.30 1.67
C SER A 267 -7.40 -21.80 0.23
N SER A 268 -8.45 -21.08 -0.17
CA SER A 268 -8.57 -20.49 -1.52
C SER A 268 -7.52 -19.42 -1.76
N ILE A 269 -7.29 -18.53 -0.79
CA ILE A 269 -6.25 -17.49 -0.86
C ILE A 269 -4.84 -18.09 -0.84
N MET A 270 -4.59 -19.08 0.03
CA MET A 270 -3.31 -19.80 0.07
C MET A 270 -3.02 -20.51 -1.26
N ALA A 271 -4.03 -21.20 -1.82
CA ALA A 271 -3.92 -21.86 -3.12
C ALA A 271 -3.68 -20.84 -4.25
N ALA A 272 -4.33 -19.67 -4.19
CA ALA A 272 -4.10 -18.59 -5.12
C ALA A 272 -2.66 -18.04 -5.03
N LEU A 273 -2.14 -17.80 -3.82
CA LEU A 273 -0.75 -17.38 -3.67
C LEU A 273 0.21 -18.44 -4.20
N ALA A 274 0.05 -19.70 -3.81
CA ALA A 274 0.92 -20.79 -4.24
C ALA A 274 0.93 -20.93 -5.76
N SER A 275 -0.24 -20.82 -6.40
CA SER A 275 -0.40 -20.80 -7.87
C SER A 275 0.32 -19.61 -8.50
N GLU A 276 0.09 -18.38 -8.04
CA GLU A 276 0.75 -17.19 -8.60
C GLU A 276 2.26 -17.20 -8.36
N MET A 277 2.74 -17.65 -7.20
CA MET A 277 4.16 -17.78 -6.91
C MET A 277 4.83 -18.83 -7.80
N LYS A 278 4.19 -19.99 -8.01
CA LYS A 278 4.69 -21.02 -8.92
C LYS A 278 4.75 -20.50 -10.37
N GLU A 279 3.67 -19.90 -10.86
CA GLU A 279 3.59 -19.42 -12.25
C GLU A 279 4.52 -18.23 -12.51
N SER A 280 4.65 -17.32 -11.55
CA SER A 280 5.58 -16.18 -11.63
C SER A 280 7.04 -16.56 -11.34
N LYS A 281 7.34 -17.83 -11.06
CA LYS A 281 8.66 -18.30 -10.60
C LYS A 281 9.17 -17.44 -9.45
N ASN A 282 8.36 -17.25 -8.42
CA ASN A 282 8.63 -16.38 -7.28
C ASN A 282 8.89 -14.91 -7.71
N LEU A 283 7.93 -14.33 -8.44
CA LEU A 283 7.97 -12.95 -8.95
C LEU A 283 9.16 -12.64 -9.89
N SER A 284 9.76 -13.66 -10.50
CA SER A 284 10.93 -13.52 -11.38
C SER A 284 10.64 -13.75 -12.86
N ALA A 285 9.48 -14.32 -13.22
CA ALA A 285 9.08 -14.55 -14.60
C ALA A 285 8.67 -13.24 -15.29
N TRP A 286 9.19 -12.99 -16.50
CA TRP A 286 8.88 -11.82 -17.33
C TRP A 286 8.31 -12.24 -18.69
N PRO A 287 7.23 -11.63 -19.19
CA PRO A 287 6.32 -10.75 -18.44
C PRO A 287 5.58 -11.52 -17.32
N CYS A 288 5.19 -10.83 -16.25
CA CYS A 288 4.22 -11.36 -15.30
C CYS A 288 2.86 -11.56 -15.98
N ARG A 289 2.02 -12.42 -15.40
CA ARG A 289 0.66 -12.67 -15.89
C ARG A 289 -0.17 -11.38 -15.95
N SER A 290 -1.13 -11.36 -16.88
CA SER A 290 -2.09 -10.27 -17.02
C SER A 290 -3.03 -10.15 -15.84
N PHE A 291 -3.43 -8.93 -15.48
CA PHE A 291 -4.48 -8.67 -14.48
C PHE A 291 -5.85 -9.19 -14.93
N TRP A 292 -6.03 -9.32 -16.23
CA TRP A 292 -7.26 -9.77 -16.89
C TRP A 292 -7.30 -11.29 -17.07
N LYS A 293 -6.19 -11.99 -16.80
CA LYS A 293 -6.13 -13.45 -16.89
C LYS A 293 -6.91 -14.10 -15.74
N MET A 294 -8.02 -14.71 -16.11
CA MET A 294 -8.93 -15.41 -15.19
C MET A 294 -8.63 -16.92 -15.14
N ASP A 295 -9.19 -17.58 -14.13
CA ASP A 295 -9.43 -19.02 -14.23
C ASP A 295 -10.43 -19.27 -15.38
N PRO A 296 -10.15 -20.16 -16.34
CA PRO A 296 -11.06 -20.45 -17.46
C PRO A 296 -12.49 -20.82 -17.03
N GLN A 297 -12.67 -21.32 -15.80
CA GLN A 297 -13.97 -21.71 -15.28
C GLN A 297 -14.76 -20.55 -14.66
N LEU A 298 -14.16 -19.38 -14.49
CA LEU A 298 -14.73 -18.25 -13.75
C LEU A 298 -14.93 -17.02 -14.62
N GLN A 299 -16.09 -16.37 -14.48
CA GLN A 299 -16.34 -15.06 -15.06
C GLN A 299 -15.83 -13.95 -14.13
N MET A 300 -15.29 -12.87 -14.71
CA MET A 300 -14.75 -11.77 -13.93
C MET A 300 -15.88 -10.92 -13.37
N GLY A 301 -16.06 -10.96 -12.05
CA GLY A 301 -16.98 -10.07 -11.35
C GLY A 301 -16.64 -8.60 -11.55
N ALA A 302 -17.59 -7.71 -11.24
CA ALA A 302 -17.43 -6.27 -11.43
C ALA A 302 -16.24 -5.68 -10.65
N ILE A 303 -16.04 -6.09 -9.39
CA ILE A 303 -14.96 -5.59 -8.54
C ILE A 303 -13.58 -6.01 -9.09
N PRO A 304 -13.27 -7.31 -9.33
CA PRO A 304 -12.01 -7.69 -9.97
C PRO A 304 -11.76 -6.97 -11.30
N LYS A 305 -12.82 -6.65 -12.07
CA LYS A 305 -12.71 -5.88 -13.31
C LYS A 305 -12.24 -4.44 -13.07
N GLN A 306 -12.84 -3.76 -12.10
CA GLN A 306 -12.44 -2.41 -11.70
C GLN A 306 -11.00 -2.38 -11.17
N VAL A 307 -10.66 -3.38 -10.34
CA VAL A 307 -9.32 -3.54 -9.78
C VAL A 307 -8.28 -3.79 -10.87
N ALA A 308 -8.58 -4.67 -11.86
CA ALA A 308 -7.71 -4.88 -13.01
C ALA A 308 -7.46 -3.59 -13.79
N GLN A 309 -8.51 -2.82 -14.07
CA GLN A 309 -8.40 -1.55 -14.80
C GLN A 309 -7.53 -0.54 -14.05
N ALA A 310 -7.74 -0.36 -12.74
CA ALA A 310 -7.01 0.60 -11.92
C ALA A 310 -5.52 0.24 -11.73
N MET A 311 -5.16 -1.03 -11.91
CA MET A 311 -3.78 -1.50 -11.81
C MET A 311 -3.09 -1.68 -13.15
N SER A 312 -3.84 -1.76 -14.25
CA SER A 312 -3.29 -1.90 -15.60
C SER A 312 -2.40 -0.70 -15.96
N PRO A 313 -1.41 -0.85 -16.86
CA PRO A 313 -0.62 0.28 -17.32
C PRO A 313 -1.48 1.38 -17.94
N ASP A 314 -1.11 2.64 -17.69
CA ASP A 314 -1.70 3.81 -18.37
C ASP A 314 -0.81 4.22 -19.55
N CYS A 315 -1.07 3.65 -20.72
CA CYS A 315 -0.31 3.95 -21.94
C CYS A 315 -0.71 5.27 -22.58
N SER A 316 -1.81 5.87 -22.11
CA SER A 316 -2.30 7.18 -22.56
C SER A 316 -1.62 8.35 -21.85
N SER A 317 -0.94 8.08 -20.72
CA SER A 317 -0.16 9.07 -19.99
C SER A 317 0.93 9.69 -20.85
N THR A 318 1.10 11.01 -20.76
CA THR A 318 2.04 11.80 -21.57
C THR A 318 3.51 11.36 -21.41
N PHE A 319 3.84 10.70 -20.30
CA PHE A 319 5.20 10.25 -19.99
C PHE A 319 5.36 8.73 -20.10
N SER A 320 4.33 8.01 -20.53
CA SER A 320 4.35 6.55 -20.66
C SER A 320 4.26 6.12 -22.12
N GLN A 321 4.98 5.06 -22.45
CA GLN A 321 5.04 4.46 -23.77
C GLN A 321 4.98 2.94 -23.60
N CYS A 322 3.80 2.38 -23.87
CA CYS A 322 3.64 0.93 -23.91
C CYS A 322 4.16 0.39 -25.23
N PHE A 323 5.31 -0.29 -25.19
CA PHE A 323 5.86 -0.97 -26.36
C PHE A 323 5.46 -2.44 -26.40
N VAL A 324 5.33 -3.06 -25.23
CA VAL A 324 5.00 -4.48 -25.10
C VAL A 324 3.52 -4.68 -25.42
N LYS A 325 3.23 -5.65 -26.29
CA LYS A 325 1.86 -5.99 -26.73
C LYS A 325 0.95 -6.25 -25.52
N THR A 326 1.47 -6.97 -24.53
CA THR A 326 0.76 -7.27 -23.28
C THR A 326 0.26 -6.00 -22.59
N ASP A 327 1.09 -4.98 -22.39
CA ASP A 327 0.64 -3.73 -21.73
C ASP A 327 -0.47 -3.03 -22.51
N LYS A 328 -0.32 -2.92 -23.84
CA LYS A 328 -1.32 -2.29 -24.72
C LYS A 328 -2.67 -2.99 -24.67
N CYS A 329 -2.65 -4.30 -24.45
CA CYS A 329 -3.87 -5.07 -24.34
C CYS A 329 -4.54 -4.92 -22.97
N GLU A 330 -3.73 -4.89 -21.92
CA GLU A 330 -4.25 -4.76 -20.57
C GLU A 330 -4.84 -3.39 -20.28
N GLU A 331 -4.24 -2.33 -20.81
CA GLU A 331 -4.83 -1.00 -20.78
C GLU A 331 -6.27 -1.01 -21.35
N LYS A 332 -6.50 -1.78 -22.42
CA LYS A 332 -7.80 -1.93 -23.09
C LYS A 332 -8.75 -2.92 -22.40
N GLY A 333 -8.28 -3.60 -21.36
CA GLY A 333 -9.05 -4.64 -20.67
C GLY A 333 -9.30 -5.91 -21.47
N ASP A 334 -8.38 -6.29 -22.37
CA ASP A 334 -8.48 -7.51 -23.16
C ASP A 334 -7.91 -8.73 -22.41
N PRO A 335 -8.76 -9.71 -21.97
CA PRO A 335 -8.31 -10.89 -21.25
C PRO A 335 -7.67 -11.96 -22.14
N VAL A 336 -7.86 -11.89 -23.46
CA VAL A 336 -7.40 -12.91 -24.43
C VAL A 336 -5.97 -12.64 -24.89
N CYS A 337 -5.49 -11.41 -24.70
CA CYS A 337 -4.19 -11.02 -25.21
C CYS A 337 -3.05 -11.74 -24.47
N GLN A 338 -2.50 -12.75 -25.14
CA GLN A 338 -1.25 -13.44 -24.81
C GLN A 338 -0.06 -12.77 -25.51
#